data_AF-A0A8T1V0E6-F1
#
_entry.id   AF-A0A8T1V0E6-F1
#
_cell.length_a   1.000
_cell.length_b   1.000
_cell.length_c   1.000
_cell.angle_alpha   90.00
_cell.angle_beta   90.00
_cell.angle_gamma   90.00
#
_symmetry.space_group_name_H-M   'P 1'
#
loop_
_entity.id
_entity.type
_entity.pdbx_description
1 polymer ?
#
loop_
_entity_poly.entity_id
_entity_poly.type
_entity_poly.pdbx_seq_one_letter_code
_entity_poly.pdbx_strand_id
1 'polypeptide(L)'
;MVGASLVGVGLTGGIATGKSTVSKAFREAGAVIVDADVVAREVVMPGRGAYKGIVRCFGTGVLNEDDATINRAKLGAIIFNDPAQRKKLNSATHKYIIWEMFKQLVYQRLVCRKRLVVFDAPLLFETKLLEHFCYPTIVVACSEKTELARLMNRDNMKQGDAEKRIKSQMSLKVKVAKADLVIQNDGSLDDLLIRTRETLERTAYLGVSLQEKRERILRIYHESKEVFNLKEVEKLGSKAGVVLQTVKDVNQALVDDALVDCDKIGSGNYFWSFPSKLSQSRKRKLSELEQRRQTVQEKLAKVKQKVEEQTSLRSESDERVQKLRRLEEQKAKVKELRTKVQHLAENDPAILEELERKVRMAKEGSDRWTDNVYTLKSWVVKKRGVEGKEVDKWLGIKDDFDYVE
;
A
#
# COMPACT_ATOMS: atom_id res chain seq x y z
N MET A 1 -4.89 4.90 -7.53
CA MET A 1 -6.34 5.11 -7.79
C MET A 1 -7.05 3.84 -7.39
N VAL A 2 -7.85 3.86 -6.32
CA VAL A 2 -8.75 2.74 -6.00
C VAL A 2 -9.65 2.57 -7.22
N GLY A 3 -9.66 1.38 -7.83
CA GLY A 3 -10.36 1.17 -9.10
C GLY A 3 -11.79 1.69 -9.06
N ALA A 4 -12.26 2.27 -10.18
CA ALA A 4 -13.59 2.87 -10.34
C ALA A 4 -14.77 1.94 -9.99
N SER A 5 -14.51 0.70 -9.60
CA SER A 5 -15.45 -0.30 -9.08
C SER A 5 -15.87 -0.09 -7.61
N LEU A 6 -15.11 0.70 -6.83
CA LEU A 6 -15.29 0.90 -5.38
C LEU A 6 -15.59 2.36 -4.98
N VAL A 7 -16.47 3.01 -5.74
CA VAL A 7 -16.93 4.39 -5.50
C VAL A 7 -18.44 4.39 -5.27
N GLY A 8 -18.92 5.17 -4.29
CA GLY A 8 -20.36 5.34 -4.02
C GLY A 8 -20.89 6.64 -4.62
N VAL A 9 -22.20 6.78 -4.77
CA VAL A 9 -22.82 8.06 -5.16
C VAL A 9 -22.97 8.94 -3.92
N GLY A 10 -22.48 10.18 -3.95
CA GLY A 10 -22.63 11.10 -2.83
C GLY A 10 -23.97 11.83 -2.89
N LEU A 11 -24.78 11.79 -1.84
CA LEU A 11 -25.99 12.61 -1.71
C LEU A 11 -25.81 13.59 -0.56
N THR A 12 -25.91 14.88 -0.85
CA THR A 12 -25.79 15.95 0.12
C THR A 12 -26.78 17.09 -0.15
N GLY A 13 -26.86 18.04 0.77
CA GLY A 13 -27.80 19.15 0.70
C GLY A 13 -27.63 20.12 1.86
N GLY A 14 -28.29 21.27 1.75
CA GLY A 14 -28.47 22.21 2.86
C GLY A 14 -29.46 21.69 3.91
N ILE A 15 -29.69 22.48 4.95
CA ILE A 15 -30.68 22.13 5.96
C ILE A 15 -32.06 22.35 5.35
N ALA A 16 -33.01 21.42 5.58
CA ALA A 16 -34.39 21.54 5.09
C ALA A 16 -34.53 21.67 3.55
N THR A 17 -33.53 21.26 2.76
CA THR A 17 -33.60 21.28 1.29
C THR A 17 -34.34 20.08 0.69
N GLY A 18 -34.79 19.11 1.48
CA GLY A 18 -35.53 17.92 1.00
C GLY A 18 -34.67 16.69 0.71
N LYS A 19 -33.41 16.66 1.14
CA LYS A 19 -32.49 15.50 1.00
C LYS A 19 -33.10 14.18 1.46
N SER A 20 -33.82 14.17 2.59
CA SER A 20 -34.48 12.96 3.12
C SER A 20 -35.53 12.40 2.17
N THR A 21 -36.25 13.27 1.45
CA THR A 21 -37.25 12.87 0.45
C THR A 21 -36.58 12.23 -0.76
N VAL A 22 -35.49 12.83 -1.25
CA VAL A 22 -34.67 12.28 -2.35
C VAL A 22 -34.05 10.93 -1.96
N SER A 23 -33.48 10.84 -0.75
CA SER A 23 -32.90 9.62 -0.18
C SER A 23 -33.93 8.49 -0.10
N LYS A 24 -35.17 8.81 0.32
CA LYS A 24 -36.28 7.85 0.34
C LYS A 24 -36.67 7.38 -1.06
N ALA A 25 -36.83 8.29 -2.00
CA ALA A 25 -37.17 7.95 -3.39
C ALA A 25 -36.09 7.09 -4.06
N PHE A 26 -34.80 7.36 -3.80
CA PHE A 26 -33.70 6.52 -4.27
C PHE A 26 -33.76 5.11 -3.67
N ARG A 27 -34.09 4.99 -2.38
CA ARG A 27 -34.28 3.69 -1.71
C ARG A 27 -35.44 2.90 -2.30
N GLU A 28 -36.58 3.55 -2.55
CA GLU A 28 -37.77 2.96 -3.16
C GLU A 28 -37.49 2.46 -4.59
N ALA A 29 -36.61 3.14 -5.32
CA ALA A 29 -36.14 2.73 -6.64
C ALA A 29 -35.02 1.66 -6.61
N GLY A 30 -34.67 1.13 -5.43
CA GLY A 30 -33.73 0.01 -5.27
C GLY A 30 -32.28 0.38 -4.97
N ALA A 31 -31.96 1.66 -4.73
CA ALA A 31 -30.64 2.08 -4.28
C ALA A 31 -30.40 1.69 -2.81
N VAL A 32 -29.17 1.31 -2.47
CA VAL A 32 -28.77 1.13 -1.08
C VAL A 32 -28.30 2.46 -0.52
N ILE A 33 -29.00 2.97 0.48
CA ILE A 33 -28.65 4.21 1.16
C ILE A 33 -27.80 3.89 2.39
N VAL A 34 -26.58 4.40 2.42
CA VAL A 34 -25.68 4.39 3.58
C VAL A 34 -25.74 5.77 4.21
N ASP A 35 -26.50 5.89 5.31
CA ASP A 35 -26.74 7.15 6.01
C ASP A 35 -25.62 7.46 7.01
N ALA A 36 -24.92 8.57 6.80
CA ALA A 36 -23.81 8.98 7.65
C ALA A 36 -24.25 9.31 9.09
N ASP A 37 -25.47 9.82 9.29
CA ASP A 37 -25.99 10.13 10.63
C ASP A 37 -26.31 8.85 11.40
N VAL A 38 -26.80 7.81 10.71
CA VAL A 38 -27.02 6.48 11.32
C VAL A 38 -25.68 5.84 11.68
N VAL A 39 -24.73 5.83 10.75
CA VAL A 39 -23.39 5.28 10.98
C VAL A 39 -22.69 6.02 12.12
N ALA A 40 -22.81 7.35 12.20
CA ALA A 40 -22.25 8.16 13.28
C ALA A 40 -22.79 7.76 14.67
N ARG A 41 -24.04 7.28 14.75
CA ARG A 41 -24.64 6.78 15.99
C ARG A 41 -24.16 5.37 16.34
N GLU A 42 -23.95 4.52 15.34
CA GLU A 42 -23.50 3.14 15.54
C GLU A 42 -22.04 3.07 15.99
N VAL A 43 -21.16 3.88 15.40
CA VAL A 43 -19.72 3.83 15.70
C VAL A 43 -19.37 4.35 17.10
N VAL A 44 -20.30 5.04 17.75
CA VAL A 44 -20.15 5.57 19.12
C VAL A 44 -20.82 4.69 20.18
N MET A 45 -21.37 3.54 19.80
CA MET A 45 -21.91 2.57 20.77
C MET A 45 -20.79 1.96 21.64
N PRO A 46 -21.10 1.54 22.88
CA PRO A 46 -20.12 0.91 23.78
C PRO A 46 -19.32 -0.19 23.09
N GLY A 47 -18.00 -0.19 23.31
CA GLY A 47 -17.07 -1.16 22.72
C GLY A 47 -16.52 -0.78 21.33
N ARG A 48 -17.14 0.17 20.60
CA ARG A 48 -16.65 0.63 19.30
C ARG A 48 -15.46 1.60 19.41
N GLY A 49 -14.76 1.79 18.30
CA GLY A 49 -13.54 2.62 18.24
C GLY A 49 -13.79 4.10 18.51
N ALA A 50 -14.89 4.67 18.00
CA ALA A 50 -15.21 6.08 18.23
C ALA A 50 -15.64 6.34 19.67
N TYR A 51 -16.35 5.41 20.31
CA TYR A 51 -16.69 5.46 21.74
C TYR A 51 -15.42 5.61 22.61
N LYS A 52 -14.42 4.75 22.41
CA LYS A 52 -13.14 4.81 23.14
C LYS A 52 -12.39 6.12 22.88
N GLY A 53 -12.46 6.63 21.65
CA GLY A 53 -11.87 7.93 21.29
C GLY A 53 -12.52 9.10 22.01
N ILE A 54 -13.86 9.11 22.10
CA ILE A 54 -14.62 10.16 22.79
C ILE A 54 -14.34 10.14 24.29
N VAL A 55 -14.38 8.97 24.94
CA VAL A 55 -14.10 8.86 26.38
C VAL A 55 -12.67 9.29 26.70
N ARG A 56 -11.70 9.00 25.83
CA ARG A 56 -10.31 9.48 26.00
C ARG A 56 -10.20 11.01 25.91
N CYS A 57 -11.00 11.65 25.04
CA CYS A 57 -10.92 13.10 24.82
C CYS A 57 -11.72 13.92 25.85
N PHE A 58 -12.87 13.41 26.28
CA PHE A 58 -13.84 14.16 27.09
C PHE A 58 -14.07 13.56 28.48
N GLY A 59 -13.40 12.44 28.81
CA GLY A 59 -13.55 11.74 30.08
C GLY A 59 -14.84 10.92 30.17
N THR A 60 -15.08 10.33 31.34
CA THR A 60 -16.30 9.55 31.63
C THR A 60 -17.51 10.42 31.96
N GLY A 61 -17.32 11.71 32.23
CA GLY A 61 -18.42 12.64 32.55
C GLY A 61 -19.41 12.89 31.40
N VAL A 62 -19.08 12.47 30.18
CA VAL A 62 -19.98 12.50 29.01
C VAL A 62 -20.76 11.20 28.82
N LEU A 63 -20.65 10.26 29.75
CA LEU A 63 -21.42 9.01 29.72
C LEU A 63 -22.71 9.13 30.54
N ASN A 64 -23.70 8.33 30.18
CA ASN A 64 -24.87 8.06 31.00
C ASN A 64 -24.45 7.14 32.15
N GLU A 65 -25.04 7.37 33.32
CA GLU A 65 -24.72 6.61 34.54
C GLU A 65 -25.27 5.18 34.48
N ASP A 66 -26.37 4.97 33.75
CA ASP A 66 -27.11 3.70 33.74
C ASP A 66 -26.49 2.64 32.82
N ASP A 67 -26.14 3.02 31.59
CA ASP A 67 -25.77 2.08 30.51
C ASP A 67 -24.37 2.34 29.92
N ALA A 68 -23.64 3.29 30.50
CA ALA A 68 -22.35 3.77 30.00
C ALA A 68 -22.37 4.20 28.51
N THR A 69 -23.54 4.54 27.94
CA THR A 69 -23.61 5.11 26.60
C THR A 69 -23.28 6.60 26.62
N ILE A 70 -22.97 7.20 25.47
CA ILE A 70 -22.64 8.63 25.40
C ILE A 70 -23.90 9.48 25.62
N ASN A 71 -23.87 10.32 26.64
CA ASN A 71 -24.89 11.33 26.91
C ASN A 71 -24.80 12.46 25.88
N ARG A 72 -25.67 12.42 24.87
CA ARG A 72 -25.67 13.39 23.76
C ARG A 72 -26.01 14.81 24.19
N ALA A 73 -26.84 14.98 25.22
CA ALA A 73 -27.20 16.31 25.72
C ALA A 73 -25.98 16.99 26.39
N LYS A 74 -25.29 16.26 27.28
CA LYS A 74 -24.05 16.72 27.93
C LYS A 74 -22.95 16.99 26.90
N LEU A 75 -22.68 16.03 26.00
CA LEU A 75 -21.67 16.20 24.95
C LEU A 75 -22.04 17.35 24.00
N GLY A 76 -23.33 17.48 23.65
CA GLY A 76 -23.89 18.56 22.84
C GLY A 76 -23.62 19.93 23.44
N ALA A 77 -23.89 20.11 24.75
CA ALA A 77 -23.63 21.37 25.44
C ALA A 77 -22.14 21.78 25.41
N ILE A 78 -21.22 20.81 25.54
CA ILE A 78 -19.77 21.04 25.48
C ILE A 78 -19.34 21.49 24.07
N ILE A 79 -19.79 20.80 23.02
CA ILE A 79 -19.35 21.07 21.64
C ILE A 79 -20.06 22.24 20.97
N PHE A 80 -21.25 22.62 21.45
CA PHE A 80 -22.00 23.73 20.86
C PHE A 80 -21.43 25.09 21.28
N ASN A 81 -20.85 25.17 22.48
CA ASN A 81 -20.27 26.39 23.02
C ASN A 81 -18.79 26.59 22.63
N ASP A 82 -18.07 25.53 22.21
CA ASP A 82 -16.64 25.61 21.89
C ASP A 82 -16.30 24.96 20.52
N PRO A 83 -15.94 25.77 19.51
CA PRO A 83 -15.49 25.29 18.19
C PRO A 83 -14.25 24.38 18.25
N ALA A 84 -13.34 24.58 19.20
CA ALA A 84 -12.14 23.76 19.36
C ALA A 84 -12.50 22.34 19.85
N GLN A 85 -13.47 22.22 20.76
CA GLN A 85 -13.99 20.93 21.22
C GLN A 85 -14.75 20.21 20.12
N ARG A 86 -15.52 20.94 19.30
CA ARG A 86 -16.18 20.37 18.12
C ARG A 86 -15.17 19.75 17.14
N LYS A 87 -14.06 20.45 16.88
CA LYS A 87 -12.98 19.94 16.02
C LYS A 87 -12.32 18.69 16.60
N LYS A 88 -12.08 18.66 17.92
CA LYS A 88 -11.57 17.46 18.62
C LYS A 88 -12.52 16.28 18.46
N LEU A 89 -13.82 16.46 18.72
CA LEU A 89 -14.82 15.41 18.56
C LEU A 89 -14.82 14.86 17.12
N ASN A 90 -14.91 15.75 16.13
CA ASN A 90 -14.89 15.36 14.71
C ASN A 90 -13.63 14.56 14.35
N SER A 91 -12.46 14.98 14.84
CA SER A 91 -11.20 14.25 14.59
C SER A 91 -11.19 12.84 15.20
N ALA A 92 -11.82 12.67 16.36
CA ALA A 92 -11.91 11.38 17.04
C ALA A 92 -12.88 10.42 16.35
N THR A 93 -13.95 10.93 15.74
CA THR A 93 -15.03 10.13 15.16
C THR A 93 -14.91 9.90 13.65
N HIS A 94 -14.46 10.89 12.88
CA HIS A 94 -14.54 10.88 11.41
C HIS A 94 -13.88 9.65 10.77
N LYS A 95 -12.70 9.25 11.24
CA LYS A 95 -12.01 8.07 10.68
C LYS A 95 -12.82 6.77 10.84
N TYR A 96 -13.55 6.63 11.95
CA TYR A 96 -14.38 5.45 12.20
C TYR A 96 -15.67 5.48 11.38
N ILE A 97 -16.28 6.66 11.22
CA ILE A 97 -17.46 6.86 10.38
C ILE A 97 -17.13 6.49 8.93
N ILE A 98 -16.06 7.08 8.38
CA ILE A 98 -15.64 6.84 6.99
C ILE A 98 -15.31 5.36 6.77
N TRP A 99 -14.61 4.74 7.71
CA TRP A 99 -14.26 3.32 7.61
C TRP A 99 -15.48 2.41 7.62
N GLU A 100 -16.48 2.68 8.47
CA GLU A 100 -17.70 1.88 8.51
C GLU A 100 -18.56 2.09 7.25
N MET A 101 -18.67 3.33 6.75
CA MET A 101 -19.32 3.62 5.47
C MET A 101 -18.63 2.89 4.31
N PHE A 102 -17.29 2.89 4.27
CA PHE A 102 -16.51 2.18 3.25
C PHE A 102 -16.71 0.66 3.32
N LYS A 103 -16.71 0.08 4.52
CA LYS A 103 -17.03 -1.34 4.72
C LYS A 103 -18.41 -1.69 4.17
N GLN A 104 -19.42 -0.88 4.46
CA GLN A 104 -20.77 -1.09 3.93
C GLN A 104 -20.78 -1.01 2.40
N LEU A 105 -20.08 -0.04 1.80
CA LEU A 105 -19.92 0.04 0.35
C LEU A 105 -19.31 -1.23 -0.24
N VAL A 106 -18.18 -1.67 0.30
CA VAL A 106 -17.46 -2.88 -0.17
C VAL A 106 -18.36 -4.10 -0.08
N TYR A 107 -19.03 -4.29 1.07
CA TYR A 107 -19.94 -5.42 1.28
C TYR A 107 -21.11 -5.40 0.29
N GLN A 108 -21.78 -4.26 0.14
CA GLN A 108 -22.92 -4.13 -0.75
C GLN A 108 -22.54 -4.32 -2.23
N ARG A 109 -21.35 -3.85 -2.63
CA ARG A 109 -20.86 -3.93 -4.01
C ARG A 109 -20.32 -5.31 -4.36
N LEU A 110 -19.51 -5.91 -3.50
CA LEU A 110 -18.81 -7.16 -3.80
C LEU A 110 -19.60 -8.41 -3.41
N VAL A 111 -20.27 -8.38 -2.25
CA VAL A 111 -21.02 -9.53 -1.72
C VAL A 111 -22.45 -9.51 -2.22
N CYS A 112 -23.19 -8.42 -1.97
CA CYS A 112 -24.61 -8.31 -2.35
C CYS A 112 -24.82 -7.91 -3.82
N ARG A 113 -23.74 -7.60 -4.56
CA ARG A 113 -23.74 -7.19 -5.98
C ARG A 113 -24.73 -6.07 -6.31
N LYS A 114 -24.89 -5.12 -5.38
CA LYS A 114 -25.79 -3.98 -5.55
C LYS A 114 -25.21 -2.97 -6.54
N ARG A 115 -26.06 -2.55 -7.49
CA ARG A 115 -25.68 -1.67 -8.60
C ARG A 115 -25.51 -0.21 -8.21
N LEU A 116 -26.22 0.25 -7.17
CA LEU A 116 -26.19 1.63 -6.74
C LEU A 116 -26.14 1.70 -5.21
N VAL A 117 -25.03 2.24 -4.69
CA VAL A 117 -24.84 2.53 -3.26
C VAL A 117 -24.67 4.03 -3.14
N VAL A 118 -25.46 4.66 -2.29
CA VAL A 118 -25.56 6.11 -2.13
C VAL A 118 -25.16 6.46 -0.70
N PHE A 119 -24.13 7.28 -0.55
CA PHE A 119 -23.73 7.86 0.72
C PHE A 119 -24.56 9.10 1.01
N ASP A 120 -25.46 9.00 1.96
CA ASP A 120 -26.29 10.12 2.40
C ASP A 120 -25.58 10.87 3.54
N ALA A 121 -24.96 12.01 3.21
CA ALA A 121 -24.13 12.77 4.15
C ALA A 121 -24.40 14.29 4.05
N PRO A 122 -24.98 14.94 5.09
CA PRO A 122 -25.18 16.39 5.10
C PRO A 122 -23.88 17.20 4.97
N LEU A 123 -22.77 16.67 5.50
CA LEU A 123 -21.45 17.30 5.55
C LEU A 123 -20.44 16.67 4.56
N LEU A 124 -20.91 16.28 3.38
CA LEU A 124 -20.13 15.52 2.41
C LEU A 124 -18.87 16.28 1.96
N PHE A 125 -19.01 17.53 1.51
CA PHE A 125 -17.88 18.34 1.03
C PHE A 125 -17.01 18.92 2.15
N GLU A 126 -17.59 19.10 3.33
CA GLU A 126 -16.88 19.49 4.54
C GLU A 126 -15.93 18.36 5.01
N THR A 127 -16.26 17.13 4.64
CA THR A 127 -15.46 15.93 4.93
C THR A 127 -14.68 15.52 3.68
N LYS A 128 -13.55 16.20 3.41
CA LYS A 128 -12.67 15.99 2.22
C LYS A 128 -12.38 14.52 1.86
N LEU A 129 -12.35 13.63 2.85
CA LEU A 129 -12.17 12.19 2.63
C LEU A 129 -13.38 11.54 1.94
N LEU A 130 -14.61 11.88 2.32
CA LEU A 130 -15.82 11.35 1.68
C LEU A 130 -15.92 11.80 0.22
N GLU A 131 -15.52 13.03 -0.08
CA GLU A 131 -15.43 13.57 -1.45
C GLU A 131 -14.61 12.67 -2.39
N HIS A 132 -13.53 12.04 -1.90
CA HIS A 132 -12.69 11.13 -2.71
C HIS A 132 -13.34 9.76 -2.98
N PHE A 133 -14.30 9.34 -2.16
CA PHE A 133 -15.00 8.05 -2.29
C PHE A 133 -16.40 8.19 -2.90
N CYS A 134 -16.78 9.41 -3.29
CA CYS A 134 -18.09 9.72 -3.85
C CYS A 134 -17.97 10.19 -5.30
N TYR A 135 -18.61 9.49 -6.23
CA TYR A 135 -18.78 9.93 -7.61
C TYR A 135 -19.96 9.19 -8.30
N PRO A 136 -20.88 9.91 -8.96
CA PRO A 136 -21.09 11.36 -8.90
C PRO A 136 -21.55 11.83 -7.51
N THR A 137 -21.39 13.13 -7.25
CA THR A 137 -21.95 13.86 -6.11
C THR A 137 -23.22 14.60 -6.52
N ILE A 138 -24.27 14.47 -5.71
CA ILE A 138 -25.61 15.01 -5.93
C ILE A 138 -25.92 15.98 -4.79
N VAL A 139 -26.27 17.22 -5.14
CA VAL A 139 -26.72 18.23 -4.18
C VAL A 139 -28.20 18.50 -4.36
N VAL A 140 -28.96 18.39 -3.26
CA VAL A 140 -30.35 18.87 -3.21
C VAL A 140 -30.34 20.31 -2.73
N ALA A 141 -30.78 21.23 -3.59
CA ALA A 141 -30.73 22.67 -3.38
C ALA A 141 -32.13 23.31 -3.44
N CYS A 142 -32.35 24.37 -2.68
CA CYS A 142 -33.50 25.27 -2.83
C CYS A 142 -33.03 26.72 -2.59
N SER A 143 -33.89 27.68 -2.91
CA SER A 143 -33.64 29.10 -2.63
C SER A 143 -33.53 29.36 -1.12
N GLU A 144 -32.71 30.35 -0.75
CA GLU A 144 -32.46 30.74 0.65
C GLU A 144 -33.77 31.07 1.40
N LYS A 145 -34.74 31.71 0.70
CA LYS A 145 -36.07 32.01 1.24
C LYS A 145 -36.83 30.73 1.61
N THR A 146 -36.82 29.74 0.73
CA THR A 146 -37.49 28.44 0.93
C THR A 146 -36.78 27.60 1.99
N GLU A 147 -35.46 27.64 2.05
CA GLU A 147 -34.65 26.95 3.07
C GLU A 147 -35.00 27.45 4.47
N LEU A 148 -35.04 28.79 4.64
CA LEU A 148 -35.38 29.45 5.89
C LEU A 148 -36.83 29.15 6.32
N ALA A 149 -37.80 29.31 5.41
CA ALA A 149 -39.20 29.06 5.69
C ALA A 149 -39.47 27.61 6.10
N ARG A 150 -38.87 26.64 5.40
CA ARG A 150 -39.00 25.21 5.73
C ARG A 150 -38.34 24.87 7.07
N LEU A 151 -37.18 25.45 7.37
CA LEU A 151 -36.50 25.22 8.65
C LEU A 151 -37.30 25.78 9.83
N MET A 152 -37.83 27.00 9.69
CA MET A 152 -38.69 27.62 10.72
C MET A 152 -39.94 26.79 10.98
N ASN A 153 -40.64 26.36 9.93
CA ASN A 153 -41.87 25.57 10.06
C ASN A 153 -41.62 24.17 10.63
N ARG A 154 -40.51 23.51 10.25
CA ARG A 154 -40.21 22.15 10.70
C ARG A 154 -39.78 22.09 12.16
N ASP A 155 -38.95 23.02 12.59
CA ASP A 155 -38.31 22.98 13.92
C ASP A 155 -38.93 24.01 14.91
N ASN A 156 -39.98 24.74 14.50
CA ASN A 156 -40.66 25.80 15.27
C ASN A 156 -39.68 26.84 15.86
N MET A 157 -38.72 27.29 15.04
CA MET A 157 -37.62 28.17 15.47
C MET A 157 -37.85 29.63 15.07
N LYS A 158 -37.33 30.57 15.88
CA LYS A 158 -37.26 31.99 15.52
C LYS A 158 -36.28 32.19 14.35
N GLN A 159 -36.57 33.18 13.50
CA GLN A 159 -35.78 33.46 12.29
C GLN A 159 -34.27 33.60 12.56
N GLY A 160 -33.89 34.36 13.60
CA GLY A 160 -32.48 34.59 13.92
C GLY A 160 -31.70 33.31 14.29
N ASP A 161 -32.37 32.33 14.90
CA ASP A 161 -31.74 31.05 15.25
C ASP A 161 -31.67 30.11 14.05
N ALA A 162 -32.67 30.13 13.18
CA ALA A 162 -32.66 29.42 11.91
C ALA A 162 -31.51 29.90 11.00
N GLU A 163 -31.29 31.22 10.89
CA GLU A 163 -30.19 31.80 10.12
C GLU A 163 -28.81 31.41 10.67
N LYS A 164 -28.62 31.45 11.99
CA LYS A 164 -27.36 30.99 12.63
C LYS A 164 -27.08 29.53 12.30
N ARG A 165 -28.12 28.68 12.29
CA ARG A 165 -27.99 27.26 12.01
C ARG A 165 -27.62 27.00 10.54
N ILE A 166 -28.22 27.72 9.61
CA ILE A 166 -27.86 27.66 8.18
C ILE A 166 -26.41 28.14 7.97
N LYS A 167 -26.02 29.28 8.57
CA LYS A 167 -24.65 29.83 8.48
C LYS A 167 -23.58 28.95 9.12
N SER A 168 -23.95 28.00 9.98
CA SER A 168 -23.00 27.06 10.60
C SER A 168 -22.49 25.98 9.65
N GLN A 169 -23.10 25.81 8.47
CA GLN A 169 -22.70 24.85 7.43
C GLN A 169 -22.08 25.56 6.22
N MET A 170 -21.41 24.79 5.35
CA MET A 170 -20.95 25.32 4.07
C MET A 170 -22.16 25.83 3.28
N SER A 171 -22.04 27.05 2.73
CA SER A 171 -23.13 27.66 1.96
C SER A 171 -23.59 26.77 0.81
N LEU A 172 -24.90 26.73 0.58
CA LEU A 172 -25.49 25.88 -0.45
C LEU A 172 -24.94 26.19 -1.84
N LYS A 173 -24.67 27.47 -2.15
CA LYS A 173 -24.05 27.92 -3.40
C LYS A 173 -22.69 27.25 -3.65
N VAL A 174 -21.87 27.11 -2.61
CA VAL A 174 -20.57 26.43 -2.71
C VAL A 174 -20.75 24.92 -2.91
N LYS A 175 -21.73 24.29 -2.24
CA LYS A 175 -22.03 22.86 -2.46
C LYS A 175 -22.48 22.62 -3.90
N VAL A 176 -23.38 23.45 -4.41
CA VAL A 176 -23.86 23.39 -5.80
C VAL A 176 -22.72 23.53 -6.80
N ALA A 177 -21.79 24.47 -6.58
CA ALA A 177 -20.63 24.67 -7.46
C ALA A 177 -19.66 23.48 -7.49
N LYS A 178 -19.65 22.64 -6.45
CA LYS A 178 -18.81 21.43 -6.35
C LYS A 178 -19.50 20.14 -6.79
N ALA A 179 -20.81 20.19 -7.03
CA ALA A 179 -21.61 19.00 -7.31
C ALA A 179 -21.51 18.60 -8.79
N ASP A 180 -21.53 17.29 -9.04
CA ASP A 180 -21.68 16.76 -10.39
C ASP A 180 -23.12 16.91 -10.89
N LEU A 181 -24.09 16.75 -9.98
CA LEU A 181 -25.52 16.81 -10.25
C LEU A 181 -26.24 17.64 -9.18
N VAL A 182 -27.23 18.43 -9.61
CA VAL A 182 -28.00 19.31 -8.73
C VAL A 182 -29.50 19.05 -8.91
N ILE A 183 -30.18 18.76 -7.81
CA ILE A 183 -31.64 18.62 -7.75
C ILE A 183 -32.21 19.90 -7.12
N GLN A 184 -32.83 20.74 -7.94
CA GLN A 184 -33.52 21.94 -7.45
C GLN A 184 -34.89 21.57 -6.85
N ASN A 185 -35.17 22.08 -5.64
CA ASN A 185 -36.35 21.79 -4.85
C ASN A 185 -37.08 23.08 -4.40
N ASP A 186 -37.32 23.99 -5.36
CA ASP A 186 -38.16 25.19 -5.17
C ASP A 186 -39.64 24.94 -5.54
N GLY A 187 -39.94 23.83 -6.21
CA GLY A 187 -41.29 23.49 -6.68
C GLY A 187 -42.07 22.60 -5.71
N SER A 188 -43.06 21.89 -6.28
CA SER A 188 -43.90 20.93 -5.57
C SER A 188 -43.15 19.62 -5.24
N LEU A 189 -43.77 18.78 -4.42
CA LEU A 189 -43.24 17.43 -4.14
C LEU A 189 -43.15 16.59 -5.42
N ASP A 190 -44.13 16.71 -6.33
CA ASP A 190 -44.14 15.96 -7.58
C ASP A 190 -43.00 16.40 -8.50
N ASP A 191 -42.72 17.71 -8.59
CA ASP A 191 -41.57 18.24 -9.33
C ASP A 191 -40.25 17.67 -8.80
N LEU A 192 -40.13 17.58 -7.47
CA LEU A 192 -38.97 16.99 -6.83
C LEU A 192 -38.81 15.51 -7.20
N LEU A 193 -39.90 14.74 -7.15
CA LEU A 193 -39.87 13.31 -7.48
C LEU A 193 -39.53 13.07 -8.96
N ILE A 194 -40.03 13.89 -9.88
CA ILE A 194 -39.67 13.83 -11.31
C ILE A 194 -38.16 14.07 -11.49
N ARG A 195 -37.64 15.19 -10.95
CA ARG A 195 -36.21 15.51 -11.04
C ARG A 195 -35.33 14.46 -10.37
N THR A 196 -35.83 13.87 -9.27
CA THR A 196 -35.15 12.79 -8.56
C THR A 196 -35.04 11.55 -9.45
N ARG A 197 -36.12 11.17 -10.15
CA ARG A 197 -36.11 10.03 -11.09
C ARG A 197 -35.15 10.27 -12.26
N GLU A 198 -35.19 11.45 -12.88
CA GLU A 198 -34.26 11.81 -13.95
C GLU A 198 -32.79 11.76 -13.47
N THR A 199 -32.51 12.26 -12.27
CA THR A 199 -31.18 12.22 -11.68
C THR A 199 -30.76 10.78 -11.37
N LEU A 200 -31.69 9.97 -10.86
CA LEU A 200 -31.45 8.56 -10.59
C LEU A 200 -31.08 7.81 -11.87
N GLU A 201 -31.81 8.01 -12.97
CA GLU A 201 -31.48 7.42 -14.26
C GLU A 201 -30.05 7.80 -14.69
N ARG A 202 -29.71 9.10 -14.67
CA ARG A 202 -28.35 9.59 -14.99
C ARG A 202 -27.28 8.94 -14.10
N THR A 203 -27.55 8.76 -12.81
CA THR A 203 -26.61 8.13 -11.85
C THR A 203 -26.50 6.63 -12.04
N ALA A 204 -27.58 5.95 -12.44
CA ALA A 204 -27.57 4.53 -12.78
C ALA A 204 -26.72 4.24 -14.03
N TYR A 205 -26.65 5.18 -14.98
CA TYR A 205 -25.73 5.12 -16.13
C TYR A 205 -24.26 5.41 -15.76
N LEU A 206 -24.01 6.17 -14.68
CA LEU A 206 -22.67 6.47 -14.18
C LEU A 206 -22.08 5.33 -13.33
N GLY A 207 -22.93 4.53 -12.67
CA GLY A 207 -22.54 3.35 -11.88
C GLY A 207 -22.21 2.10 -12.69
N VAL A 208 -22.21 2.21 -14.03
CA VAL A 208 -21.84 1.14 -14.96
C VAL A 208 -20.34 0.88 -14.84
N SER A 209 -19.99 -0.32 -14.43
CA SER A 209 -18.59 -0.73 -14.26
C SER A 209 -17.80 -0.54 -15.54
N LEU A 210 -16.47 -0.39 -15.44
CA LEU A 210 -15.60 -0.33 -16.63
C LEU A 210 -15.88 -1.49 -17.58
N GLN A 211 -16.12 -2.69 -17.04
CA GLN A 211 -16.44 -3.89 -17.81
C GLN A 211 -17.76 -3.75 -18.58
N GLU A 212 -18.81 -3.24 -17.95
CA GLU A 212 -20.09 -3.04 -18.64
C GLU A 212 -20.00 -1.92 -19.69
N LYS A 213 -19.18 -0.87 -19.47
CA LYS A 213 -18.91 0.15 -20.51
C LYS A 213 -18.23 -0.48 -21.72
N ARG A 214 -17.25 -1.36 -21.48
CA ARG A 214 -16.54 -2.13 -22.51
C ARG A 214 -17.49 -3.04 -23.28
N GLU A 215 -18.35 -3.78 -22.59
CA GLU A 215 -19.35 -4.66 -23.20
C GLU A 215 -20.35 -3.89 -24.05
N ARG A 216 -20.81 -2.72 -23.61
CA ARG A 216 -21.72 -1.87 -24.38
C ARG A 216 -21.08 -1.34 -25.65
N ILE A 217 -19.84 -0.86 -25.58
CA ILE A 217 -19.11 -0.41 -26.77
C ILE A 217 -18.83 -1.58 -27.72
N LEU A 218 -18.41 -2.74 -27.21
CA LEU A 218 -18.22 -3.95 -28.03
C LEU A 218 -19.50 -4.40 -28.73
N ARG A 219 -20.63 -4.33 -28.03
CA ARG A 219 -21.94 -4.67 -28.58
C ARG A 219 -22.30 -3.78 -29.76
N ILE A 220 -21.99 -2.49 -29.72
CA ILE A 220 -22.19 -1.57 -30.86
C ILE A 220 -21.47 -2.12 -32.10
N TYR A 221 -20.20 -2.50 -31.99
CA TYR A 221 -19.45 -3.07 -33.11
C TYR A 221 -20.02 -4.41 -33.59
N HIS A 222 -20.39 -5.30 -32.66
CA HIS A 222 -20.84 -6.66 -32.98
C HIS A 222 -22.24 -6.72 -33.59
N GLU A 223 -23.13 -5.81 -33.18
CA GLU A 223 -24.50 -5.71 -33.69
C GLU A 223 -24.54 -4.98 -35.04
N SER A 224 -23.84 -3.84 -35.15
CA SER A 224 -23.81 -3.06 -36.40
C SER A 224 -23.03 -3.76 -37.50
N LYS A 225 -21.94 -4.48 -37.16
CA LYS A 225 -20.99 -5.07 -38.12
C LYS A 225 -20.42 -4.03 -39.10
N GLU A 226 -20.31 -2.78 -38.66
CA GLU A 226 -19.81 -1.64 -39.44
C GLU A 226 -18.45 -1.15 -38.91
N VAL A 227 -17.82 -0.28 -39.69
CA VAL A 227 -16.59 0.43 -39.35
C VAL A 227 -16.96 1.86 -38.93
N PHE A 228 -16.42 2.33 -37.81
CA PHE A 228 -16.73 3.66 -37.28
C PHE A 228 -15.49 4.53 -37.14
N ASN A 229 -15.65 5.84 -37.35
CA ASN A 229 -14.68 6.81 -36.87
C ASN A 229 -14.90 7.15 -35.38
N LEU A 230 -13.94 7.83 -34.75
CA LEU A 230 -14.02 8.13 -33.32
C LEU A 230 -15.29 8.92 -32.93
N LYS A 231 -15.73 9.88 -33.75
CA LYS A 231 -16.91 10.71 -33.45
C LYS A 231 -18.21 9.91 -33.48
N GLU A 232 -18.30 8.95 -34.39
CA GLU A 232 -19.43 8.02 -34.48
C GLU A 232 -19.48 7.10 -33.26
N VAL A 233 -18.33 6.55 -32.85
CA VAL A 233 -18.21 5.73 -31.64
C VAL A 233 -18.62 6.53 -30.40
N GLU A 234 -18.18 7.79 -30.28
CA GLU A 234 -18.57 8.69 -29.17
C GLU A 234 -20.09 8.92 -29.13
N LYS A 235 -20.72 9.18 -30.28
CA LYS A 235 -22.16 9.39 -30.39
C LYS A 235 -22.95 8.13 -30.05
N LEU A 236 -22.56 6.98 -30.61
CA LEU A 236 -23.23 5.70 -30.38
C LEU A 236 -23.00 5.19 -28.95
N GLY A 237 -21.79 5.35 -28.42
CA GLY A 237 -21.43 5.02 -27.04
C GLY A 237 -22.24 5.86 -26.04
N SER A 238 -22.40 7.15 -26.30
CA SER A 238 -23.27 8.02 -25.51
C SER A 238 -24.73 7.57 -25.55
N LYS A 239 -25.24 7.17 -26.73
CA LYS A 239 -26.60 6.64 -26.88
C LYS A 239 -26.78 5.30 -26.17
N ALA A 240 -25.73 4.48 -26.08
CA ALA A 240 -25.68 3.24 -25.31
C ALA A 240 -25.51 3.45 -23.80
N GLY A 241 -25.53 4.70 -23.33
CA GLY A 241 -25.46 5.06 -21.92
C GLY A 241 -24.05 4.97 -21.32
N VAL A 242 -23.00 5.11 -22.15
CA VAL A 242 -21.62 5.34 -21.69
C VAL A 242 -21.37 6.84 -21.66
N VAL A 243 -20.78 7.36 -20.58
CA VAL A 243 -20.47 8.80 -20.46
C VAL A 243 -19.56 9.24 -21.60
N LEU A 244 -19.99 10.25 -22.37
CA LEU A 244 -19.32 10.73 -23.58
C LEU A 244 -17.81 10.92 -23.41
N GLN A 245 -17.39 11.61 -22.34
CA GLN A 245 -15.97 11.86 -22.03
C GLN A 245 -15.14 10.58 -21.83
N THR A 246 -15.78 9.48 -21.43
CA THR A 246 -15.11 8.19 -21.19
C THR A 246 -15.12 7.27 -22.40
N VAL A 247 -15.92 7.55 -23.44
CA VAL A 247 -16.08 6.64 -24.59
C VAL A 247 -14.74 6.44 -25.31
N LYS A 248 -13.98 7.52 -25.52
CA LYS A 248 -12.66 7.46 -26.15
C LYS A 248 -11.70 6.55 -25.38
N ASP A 249 -11.59 6.74 -24.07
CA ASP A 249 -10.67 5.97 -23.23
C ASP A 249 -11.06 4.49 -23.15
N VAL A 250 -12.37 4.21 -23.03
CA VAL A 250 -12.88 2.83 -23.02
C VAL A 250 -12.66 2.17 -24.39
N ASN A 251 -12.87 2.90 -25.49
CA ASN A 251 -12.61 2.38 -26.83
C ASN A 251 -11.12 2.11 -27.06
N GLN A 252 -10.24 3.00 -26.61
CA GLN A 252 -8.81 2.78 -26.67
C GLN A 252 -8.39 1.56 -25.86
N ALA A 253 -8.91 1.39 -24.63
CA ALA A 253 -8.65 0.20 -23.82
C ALA A 253 -9.18 -1.11 -24.47
N LEU A 254 -10.19 -1.05 -25.33
CA LEU A 254 -10.64 -2.19 -26.12
C LEU A 254 -9.69 -2.52 -27.28
N VAL A 255 -9.08 -1.50 -27.88
CA VAL A 255 -8.03 -1.66 -28.90
C VAL A 255 -6.77 -2.26 -28.28
N ASP A 256 -6.35 -1.74 -27.12
CA ASP A 256 -5.15 -2.19 -26.42
C ASP A 256 -5.25 -3.68 -26.02
N ASP A 257 -6.45 -4.14 -25.65
CA ASP A 257 -6.73 -5.56 -25.35
C ASP A 257 -7.04 -6.41 -26.60
N ALA A 258 -6.81 -5.87 -27.80
CA ALA A 258 -7.06 -6.50 -29.10
C ALA A 258 -8.51 -6.98 -29.33
N LEU A 259 -9.47 -6.38 -28.61
CA LEU A 259 -10.90 -6.67 -28.75
C LEU A 259 -11.55 -5.83 -29.87
N VAL A 260 -11.01 -4.65 -30.14
CA VAL A 260 -11.40 -3.77 -31.26
C VAL A 260 -10.18 -3.56 -32.15
N ASP A 261 -10.34 -3.65 -33.47
CA ASP A 261 -9.29 -3.28 -34.42
C ASP A 261 -9.31 -1.77 -34.63
N CYS A 262 -8.13 -1.21 -34.87
CA CYS A 262 -7.96 0.18 -35.25
C CYS A 262 -6.99 0.25 -36.41
N ASP A 263 -7.33 1.02 -37.43
CA ASP A 263 -6.42 1.35 -38.52
C ASP A 263 -6.56 2.81 -38.92
N LYS A 264 -5.45 3.38 -39.40
CA LYS A 264 -5.36 4.79 -39.77
C LYS A 264 -5.42 4.92 -41.28
N ILE A 265 -6.53 5.46 -41.77
CA ILE A 265 -6.74 5.69 -43.20
C ILE A 265 -6.78 7.19 -43.43
N GLY A 266 -5.77 7.71 -44.14
CA GLY A 266 -5.58 9.15 -44.33
C GLY A 266 -5.34 9.88 -43.00
N SER A 267 -6.18 10.88 -42.70
CA SER A 267 -6.12 11.64 -41.44
C SER A 267 -6.99 11.07 -40.32
N GLY A 268 -7.77 10.00 -40.58
CA GLY A 268 -8.75 9.45 -39.64
C GLY A 268 -8.32 8.09 -39.06
N ASN A 269 -8.69 7.85 -37.80
CA ASN A 269 -8.64 6.52 -37.19
C ASN A 269 -10.01 5.86 -37.30
N TYR A 270 -10.03 4.63 -37.79
CA TYR A 270 -11.22 3.81 -38.01
C TYR A 270 -11.16 2.58 -37.12
N PHE A 271 -12.30 2.26 -36.49
CA PHE A 271 -12.43 1.20 -35.50
C PHE A 271 -13.50 0.20 -35.91
N TRP A 272 -13.24 -1.09 -35.71
CA TRP A 272 -14.23 -2.14 -35.96
C TRP A 272 -13.98 -3.38 -35.09
N SER A 273 -15.01 -4.19 -34.90
CA SER A 273 -14.86 -5.52 -34.29
C SER A 273 -15.99 -6.43 -34.73
N PHE A 274 -15.65 -7.67 -35.07
CA PHE A 274 -16.64 -8.70 -35.41
C PHE A 274 -16.76 -9.76 -34.29
N PRO A 275 -17.93 -10.40 -34.10
CA PRO A 275 -18.12 -11.45 -33.09
C PRO A 275 -17.10 -12.61 -33.21
N SER A 276 -16.64 -12.90 -34.43
CA SER A 276 -15.64 -13.93 -34.71
C SER A 276 -14.25 -13.60 -34.13
N LYS A 277 -13.96 -12.34 -33.81
CA LYS A 277 -12.63 -11.88 -33.39
C LYS A 277 -12.19 -12.48 -32.06
N LEU A 278 -13.08 -12.55 -31.07
CA LEU A 278 -12.80 -13.21 -29.79
C LEU A 278 -12.47 -14.70 -29.98
N SER A 279 -13.23 -15.39 -30.83
CA SER A 279 -13.01 -16.79 -31.17
C SER A 279 -11.67 -16.98 -31.90
N GLN A 280 -11.36 -16.10 -32.84
CA GLN A 280 -10.14 -16.17 -33.64
C GLN A 280 -8.88 -15.81 -32.84
N SER A 281 -8.96 -14.83 -31.94
CA SER A 281 -7.90 -14.49 -30.98
C SER A 281 -7.62 -15.67 -30.03
N ARG A 282 -8.67 -16.30 -29.47
CA ARG A 282 -8.52 -17.50 -28.65
C ARG A 282 -7.92 -18.67 -29.44
N LYS A 283 -8.36 -18.92 -30.67
CA LYS A 283 -7.78 -19.96 -31.55
C LYS A 283 -6.30 -19.71 -31.87
N ARG A 284 -5.93 -18.47 -32.18
CA ARG A 284 -4.52 -18.08 -32.41
C ARG A 284 -3.68 -18.32 -31.16
N LYS A 285 -4.18 -17.90 -29.98
CA LYS A 285 -3.47 -18.10 -28.71
C LYS A 285 -3.33 -19.58 -28.36
N LEU A 286 -4.37 -20.38 -28.60
CA LEU A 286 -4.32 -21.83 -28.41
C LEU A 286 -3.23 -22.46 -29.30
N SER A 287 -3.21 -22.12 -30.59
CA SER A 287 -2.20 -22.63 -31.54
C SER A 287 -0.77 -22.22 -31.15
N GLU A 288 -0.56 -20.98 -30.71
CA GLU A 288 0.74 -20.51 -30.21
C GLU A 288 1.19 -21.30 -28.96
N LEU A 289 0.28 -21.51 -28.00
CA LEU A 289 0.56 -22.26 -26.78
C LEU A 289 0.82 -23.75 -27.07
N GLU A 290 0.11 -24.33 -28.04
CA GLU A 290 0.33 -25.71 -28.48
C GLU A 290 1.70 -25.88 -29.12
N GLN A 291 2.12 -24.98 -30.02
CA GLN A 291 3.46 -24.97 -30.58
C GLN A 291 4.52 -24.82 -29.49
N ARG A 292 4.33 -23.88 -28.56
CA ARG A 292 5.26 -23.68 -27.44
C ARG A 292 5.36 -24.92 -26.56
N ARG A 293 4.23 -25.57 -26.26
CA ARG A 293 4.20 -26.82 -25.50
C ARG A 293 4.99 -27.91 -26.21
N GLN A 294 4.80 -28.07 -27.52
CA GLN A 294 5.53 -29.04 -28.32
C GLN A 294 7.04 -28.78 -28.29
N THR A 295 7.48 -27.54 -28.52
CA THR A 295 8.90 -27.17 -28.45
C THR A 295 9.51 -27.46 -27.07
N VAL A 296 8.78 -27.19 -25.99
CA VAL A 296 9.25 -27.47 -24.63
C VAL A 296 9.32 -28.98 -24.37
N GLN A 297 8.34 -29.76 -24.85
CA GLN A 297 8.35 -31.22 -24.72
C GLN A 297 9.54 -31.85 -25.45
N GLU A 298 9.86 -31.37 -26.65
CA GLU A 298 11.04 -31.82 -27.40
C GLU A 298 12.35 -31.49 -26.66
N LYS A 299 12.46 -30.29 -26.10
CA LYS A 299 13.60 -29.90 -25.26
C LYS A 299 13.72 -30.78 -24.01
N LEU A 300 12.59 -31.04 -23.35
CA LEU A 300 12.55 -31.88 -22.16
C LEU A 300 13.00 -33.32 -22.48
N ALA A 301 12.53 -33.88 -23.60
CA ALA A 301 12.96 -35.20 -24.05
C ALA A 301 14.47 -35.27 -24.28
N LYS A 302 15.04 -34.27 -24.97
CA LYS A 302 16.50 -34.17 -25.19
C LYS A 302 17.28 -34.07 -23.88
N VAL A 303 16.80 -33.29 -22.91
CA VAL A 303 17.47 -33.17 -21.60
C VAL A 303 17.38 -34.47 -20.82
N LYS A 304 16.22 -35.13 -20.80
CA LYS A 304 16.04 -36.42 -20.14
C LYS A 304 16.97 -37.48 -20.71
N GLN A 305 17.07 -37.58 -22.03
CA GLN A 305 18.00 -38.48 -22.70
C GLN A 305 19.44 -38.22 -22.27
N LYS A 306 19.88 -36.95 -22.25
CA LYS A 306 21.23 -36.59 -21.79
C LYS A 306 21.46 -36.95 -20.31
N VAL A 307 20.47 -36.75 -19.46
CA VAL A 307 20.56 -37.13 -18.04
C VAL A 307 20.71 -38.64 -17.92
N GLU A 308 19.93 -39.42 -18.67
CA GLU A 308 19.98 -40.89 -18.66
C GLU A 308 21.34 -41.40 -19.17
N GLU A 309 21.85 -40.83 -20.26
CA GLU A 309 23.21 -41.08 -20.78
C GLU A 309 24.28 -40.78 -19.71
N GLN A 310 24.21 -39.63 -19.03
CA GLN A 310 25.18 -39.29 -17.97
C GLN A 310 25.03 -40.15 -16.71
N THR A 311 23.80 -40.55 -16.38
CA THR A 311 23.50 -41.35 -15.19
C THR A 311 23.99 -42.79 -15.37
N SER A 312 23.83 -43.36 -16.56
CA SER A 312 24.38 -44.68 -16.89
C SER A 312 25.91 -44.73 -16.82
N LEU A 313 26.60 -43.65 -17.23
CA LEU A 313 28.05 -43.52 -17.09
C LEU A 313 28.52 -43.28 -15.65
N ARG A 314 27.63 -42.81 -14.76
CA ARG A 314 27.95 -42.41 -13.39
C ARG A 314 26.96 -43.04 -12.42
N SER A 315 26.85 -44.37 -12.47
CA SER A 315 25.99 -45.11 -11.56
C SER A 315 26.33 -44.77 -10.10
N GLU A 316 25.30 -44.46 -9.32
CA GLU A 316 25.44 -44.26 -7.88
C GLU A 316 25.66 -45.63 -7.24
N SER A 317 26.90 -45.91 -6.86
CA SER A 317 27.31 -47.11 -6.15
C SER A 317 28.09 -46.74 -4.89
N ASP A 318 28.06 -47.62 -3.90
CA ASP A 318 28.85 -47.45 -2.68
C ASP A 318 30.35 -47.32 -2.99
N GLU A 319 30.83 -48.03 -4.02
CA GLU A 319 32.21 -47.94 -4.50
C GLU A 319 32.54 -46.54 -5.04
N ARG A 320 31.61 -45.89 -5.77
CA ARG A 320 31.77 -44.52 -6.25
C ARG A 320 31.84 -43.53 -5.09
N VAL A 321 30.98 -43.69 -4.08
CA VAL A 321 30.98 -42.85 -2.88
C VAL A 321 32.32 -42.97 -2.14
N GLN A 322 32.83 -44.19 -1.97
CA GLN A 322 34.13 -44.43 -1.34
C GLN A 322 35.28 -43.82 -2.16
N LYS A 323 35.27 -43.98 -3.49
CA LYS A 323 36.28 -43.37 -4.38
C LYS A 323 36.27 -41.84 -4.31
N LEU A 324 35.08 -41.21 -4.23
CA LEU A 324 34.96 -39.76 -4.09
C LEU A 324 35.48 -39.27 -2.73
N ARG A 325 35.17 -39.97 -1.63
CA ARG A 325 35.73 -39.65 -0.30
C ARG A 325 37.25 -39.75 -0.30
N ARG A 326 37.81 -40.84 -0.84
CA ARG A 326 39.27 -41.02 -0.95
C ARG A 326 39.91 -39.93 -1.80
N LEU A 327 39.26 -39.49 -2.88
CA LEU A 327 39.76 -38.39 -3.71
C LEU A 327 39.80 -37.07 -2.93
N GLU A 328 38.78 -36.77 -2.12
CA GLU A 328 38.77 -35.58 -1.26
C GLU A 328 39.86 -35.63 -0.19
N GLU A 329 40.04 -36.77 0.48
CA GLU A 329 41.11 -37.00 1.45
C GLU A 329 42.50 -36.81 0.82
N GLN A 330 42.72 -37.38 -0.38
CA GLN A 330 43.98 -37.22 -1.09
C GLN A 330 44.22 -35.77 -1.53
N LYS A 331 43.18 -35.06 -1.99
CA LYS A 331 43.28 -33.62 -2.32
C LYS A 331 43.66 -32.79 -1.09
N ALA A 332 43.05 -33.07 0.06
CA ALA A 332 43.39 -32.41 1.32
C ALA A 332 44.85 -32.68 1.71
N LYS A 333 45.30 -33.95 1.61
CA LYS A 333 46.68 -34.34 1.90
C LYS A 333 47.70 -33.69 0.96
N VAL A 334 47.39 -33.61 -0.33
CA VAL A 334 48.25 -32.90 -1.31
C VAL A 334 48.35 -31.42 -0.95
N LYS A 335 47.24 -30.78 -0.56
CA LYS A 335 47.25 -29.38 -0.12
C LYS A 335 48.12 -29.19 1.13
N GLU A 336 47.96 -30.05 2.14
CA GLU A 336 48.75 -30.02 3.37
C GLU A 336 50.26 -30.22 3.10
N LEU A 337 50.61 -31.21 2.27
CA LEU A 337 52.00 -31.47 1.92
C LEU A 337 52.61 -30.30 1.13
N ARG A 338 51.85 -29.68 0.23
CA ARG A 338 52.32 -28.47 -0.47
C ARG A 338 52.59 -27.32 0.49
N THR A 339 51.73 -27.10 1.47
CA THR A 339 51.99 -26.07 2.50
C THR A 339 53.22 -26.40 3.35
N LYS A 340 53.43 -27.67 3.70
CA LYS A 340 54.65 -28.09 4.44
C LYS A 340 55.92 -27.88 3.61
N VAL A 341 55.89 -28.25 2.33
CA VAL A 341 57.02 -28.04 1.42
C VAL A 341 57.32 -26.55 1.29
N GLN A 342 56.31 -25.69 1.18
CA GLN A 342 56.50 -24.25 1.14
C GLN A 342 57.15 -23.72 2.43
N HIS A 343 56.64 -24.14 3.59
CA HIS A 343 57.21 -23.74 4.88
C HIS A 343 58.66 -24.19 5.06
N LEU A 344 59.01 -25.39 4.59
CA LEU A 344 60.39 -25.89 4.62
C LEU A 344 61.29 -25.19 3.61
N ALA A 345 60.75 -24.76 2.46
CA ALA A 345 61.51 -23.99 1.48
C ALA A 345 61.86 -22.57 2.01
N GLU A 346 60.97 -21.98 2.81
CA GLU A 346 61.20 -20.68 3.45
C GLU A 346 62.18 -20.78 4.65
N ASN A 347 62.32 -21.96 5.26
CA ASN A 347 63.14 -22.19 6.45
C ASN A 347 64.18 -23.29 6.20
N ASP A 348 65.34 -22.91 5.66
CA ASP A 348 66.45 -23.83 5.41
C ASP A 348 66.98 -24.39 6.76
N PRO A 349 66.90 -25.72 6.99
CA PRO A 349 67.36 -26.34 8.23
C PRO A 349 68.83 -26.06 8.55
N ALA A 350 69.70 -25.98 7.53
CA ALA A 350 71.13 -25.74 7.74
C ALA A 350 71.39 -24.29 8.20
N ILE A 351 70.61 -23.33 7.69
CA ILE A 351 70.68 -21.93 8.13
C ILE A 351 70.17 -21.80 9.57
N LEU A 352 69.08 -22.52 9.90
CA LEU A 352 68.52 -22.52 11.25
C LEU A 352 69.52 -23.08 12.26
N GLU A 353 70.15 -24.22 11.97
CA GLU A 353 71.17 -24.84 12.82
C GLU A 353 72.39 -23.93 13.02
N GLU A 354 72.84 -23.26 11.96
CA GLU A 354 73.92 -22.27 12.05
C GLU A 354 73.50 -21.04 12.88
N LEU A 355 72.25 -20.60 12.78
CA LEU A 355 71.71 -19.51 13.60
C LEU A 355 71.67 -19.90 15.08
N GLU A 356 71.18 -21.10 15.39
CA GLU A 356 71.15 -21.65 16.75
C GLU A 356 72.57 -21.74 17.34
N ARG A 357 73.55 -22.17 16.53
CA ARG A 357 74.96 -22.19 16.93
C ARG A 357 75.48 -20.79 17.24
N LYS A 358 75.20 -19.80 16.39
CA LYS A 358 75.61 -18.41 16.62
C LYS A 358 74.94 -17.80 17.84
N VAL A 359 73.64 -18.04 18.04
CA VAL A 359 72.89 -17.59 19.22
C VAL A 359 73.51 -18.18 20.49
N ARG A 360 73.83 -19.47 20.48
CA ARG A 360 74.50 -20.14 21.61
C ARG A 360 75.86 -19.51 21.94
N MET A 361 76.71 -19.29 20.93
CA MET A 361 78.00 -18.62 21.12
C MET A 361 77.86 -17.18 21.62
N ALA A 362 76.86 -16.44 21.12
CA ALA A 362 76.60 -15.07 21.56
C ALA A 362 76.11 -15.03 23.01
N LYS A 363 75.23 -15.96 23.39
CA LYS A 363 74.74 -16.14 24.77
C LYS A 363 75.89 -16.47 25.72
N GLU A 364 76.69 -17.49 25.43
CA GLU A 364 77.87 -17.84 26.23
C GLU A 364 78.85 -16.65 26.35
N GLY A 365 79.02 -15.89 25.28
CA GLY A 365 79.82 -14.66 25.28
C GLY A 365 79.24 -13.58 26.19
N SER A 366 77.92 -13.37 26.15
CA SER A 366 77.19 -12.43 27.02
C SER A 366 77.33 -12.83 28.49
N ASP A 367 77.04 -14.09 28.80
CA ASP A 367 77.10 -14.64 30.16
C ASP A 367 78.50 -14.50 30.76
N ARG A 368 79.55 -14.75 29.95
CA ARG A 368 80.94 -14.53 30.38
C ARG A 368 81.25 -13.06 30.70
N TRP A 369 80.69 -12.12 29.95
CA TRP A 369 80.86 -10.69 30.26
C TRP A 369 80.06 -10.28 31.50
N THR A 370 78.87 -10.86 31.71
CA THR A 370 78.10 -10.74 32.95
C THR A 370 78.93 -11.20 34.16
N ASP A 371 79.59 -12.37 34.07
CA ASP A 371 80.52 -12.86 35.10
C ASP A 371 81.66 -11.87 35.37
N ASN A 372 82.26 -11.32 34.32
CA ASN A 372 83.35 -10.35 34.43
C ASN A 372 82.89 -9.07 35.14
N VAL A 373 81.69 -8.58 34.83
CA VAL A 373 81.10 -7.39 35.47
C VAL A 373 80.89 -7.63 36.96
N TYR A 374 80.31 -8.79 37.33
CA TYR A 374 80.13 -9.16 38.73
C TYR A 374 81.45 -9.34 39.48
N THR A 375 82.45 -9.93 38.82
CA THR A 375 83.80 -10.10 39.37
C THR A 375 84.47 -8.74 39.61
N LEU A 376 84.37 -7.82 38.65
CA LEU A 376 84.92 -6.47 38.77
C LEU A 376 84.25 -5.69 39.91
N LYS A 377 82.91 -5.75 40.00
CA LYS A 377 82.14 -5.16 41.10
C LYS A 377 82.67 -5.66 42.45
N SER A 378 82.76 -6.98 42.61
CA SER A 378 83.25 -7.62 43.84
C SER A 378 84.66 -7.16 44.20
N TRP A 379 85.55 -7.05 43.22
CA TRP A 379 86.92 -6.57 43.42
C TRP A 379 86.99 -5.11 43.85
N VAL A 380 86.22 -4.22 43.22
CA VAL A 380 86.21 -2.77 43.56
C VAL A 380 85.69 -2.57 44.98
N VAL A 381 84.57 -3.21 45.33
CA VAL A 381 84.00 -3.15 46.69
C VAL A 381 85.02 -3.62 47.73
N LYS A 382 85.66 -4.78 47.49
CA LYS A 382 86.58 -5.38 48.46
C LYS A 382 87.90 -4.63 48.61
N LYS A 383 88.48 -4.12 47.51
CA LYS A 383 89.85 -3.55 47.51
C LYS A 383 89.88 -2.04 47.71
N ARG A 384 88.82 -1.32 47.32
CA ARG A 384 88.70 0.14 47.48
C ARG A 384 87.76 0.56 48.61
N GLY A 385 87.01 -0.37 49.20
CA GLY A 385 86.13 -0.10 50.35
C GLY A 385 84.91 0.76 50.00
N VAL A 386 84.50 0.77 48.73
CA VAL A 386 83.36 1.56 48.21
C VAL A 386 82.06 0.79 48.42
N GLU A 387 80.96 1.49 48.71
CA GLU A 387 79.64 0.88 48.91
C GLU A 387 79.11 0.25 47.61
N GLY A 388 78.55 -0.97 47.70
CA GLY A 388 78.16 -1.76 46.52
C GLY A 388 77.18 -1.06 45.57
N LYS A 389 76.23 -0.29 46.12
CA LYS A 389 75.24 0.49 45.34
C LYS A 389 75.88 1.58 44.49
N GLU A 390 77.00 2.14 44.94
CA GLU A 390 77.71 3.18 44.19
C GLU A 390 78.47 2.57 43.01
N VAL A 391 79.06 1.39 43.21
CA VAL A 391 79.73 0.62 42.14
C VAL A 391 78.73 0.13 41.09
N ASP A 392 77.53 -0.28 41.50
CA ASP A 392 76.45 -0.64 40.58
C ASP A 392 76.09 0.52 39.64
N LYS A 393 76.03 1.74 40.18
CA LYS A 393 75.77 2.95 39.39
C LYS A 393 76.90 3.24 38.39
N TRP A 394 78.15 2.95 38.72
CA TRP A 394 79.29 3.14 37.81
C TRP A 394 79.32 2.12 36.68
N LEU A 395 79.06 0.84 37.00
CA LEU A 395 79.06 -0.25 36.03
C LEU A 395 77.74 -0.37 35.26
N GLY A 396 76.72 0.40 35.64
CA GLY A 396 75.41 0.39 34.99
C GLY A 396 74.57 -0.86 35.31
N ILE A 397 74.83 -1.53 36.44
CA ILE A 397 74.11 -2.73 36.86
C ILE A 397 72.75 -2.30 37.42
N LYS A 398 71.67 -2.81 36.82
CA LYS A 398 70.29 -2.61 37.25
C LYS A 398 69.78 -3.83 38.03
N ASP A 399 68.64 -3.70 38.69
CA ASP A 399 68.04 -4.79 39.50
C ASP A 399 67.66 -6.03 38.68
N ASP A 400 67.48 -5.88 37.36
CA ASP A 400 67.16 -6.93 36.39
C ASP A 400 68.38 -7.42 35.60
N PHE A 401 69.60 -6.99 35.96
CA PHE A 401 70.81 -7.42 35.28
C PHE A 401 71.15 -8.86 35.66
N ASP A 402 70.98 -9.80 34.75
CA ASP A 402 71.25 -11.22 34.97
C ASP A 402 71.73 -11.91 33.67
N TYR A 403 71.99 -13.21 33.73
CA TYR A 403 72.30 -14.05 32.57
C TYR A 403 71.16 -14.03 31.54
N VAL A 404 71.51 -14.23 30.27
CA VAL A 404 70.52 -14.25 29.18
C VAL A 404 69.78 -15.59 29.20
N GLU A 405 68.44 -15.61 29.21
CA GLU A 405 67.64 -16.85 29.15
C GLU A 405 67.64 -17.51 27.76
#